data_AF-A0A2M7NLR9-F1
#
_entry.id   AF-A0A2M7NLR9-F1
#
_cell.length_a   1.000
_cell.length_b   1.000
_cell.length_c   1.000
_cell.angle_alpha   90.00
_cell.angle_beta   90.00
_cell.angle_gamma   90.00
#
_symmetry.space_group_name_H-M   'P 1'
#
loop_
_entity.id
_entity.type
_entity.pdbx_description
1 polymer ?
#
loop_
_entity_poly.entity_id
_entity_poly.type
_entity_poly.pdbx_seq_one_letter_code
_entity_poly.pdbx_strand_id
1 'polypeptide(L)'
;MYIHKIDSIFPEHQNFLAQNRKEPITGDSISEGDEVFFCAGCKSVFLKDTREYLEKRHCEQTETLIEFPVQQEMRLKVEDSILFYTSLPKSGKSQASIPSQAKKSP
;
A
#
# COMPACT_ATOMS: atom_id res chain seq x y z
N MET A 1 0.90 -21.22 -9.80
CA MET A 1 1.62 -20.12 -9.14
C MET A 1 1.72 -19.02 -10.16
N TYR A 2 1.00 -17.93 -9.90
CA TYR A 2 0.78 -16.86 -10.86
C TYR A 2 1.73 -15.71 -10.54
N ILE A 3 2.58 -15.41 -11.52
CA ILE A 3 3.47 -14.27 -11.56
C ILE A 3 2.90 -13.30 -12.58
N HIS A 4 2.90 -12.03 -12.23
CA HIS A 4 2.44 -10.95 -13.08
C HIS A 4 3.66 -10.12 -13.47
N LYS A 5 3.87 -9.93 -14.77
CA LYS A 5 4.88 -9.00 -15.27
C LYS A 5 4.25 -7.62 -15.40
N ILE A 6 4.83 -6.64 -14.72
CA ILE A 6 4.35 -5.26 -14.78
C ILE A 6 4.75 -4.65 -16.13
N ASP A 7 3.76 -4.13 -16.83
CA ASP A 7 3.90 -3.55 -18.16
C ASP A 7 2.93 -2.38 -18.29
N SER A 8 3.45 -1.17 -18.52
CA SER A 8 2.65 0.07 -18.56
C SER A 8 1.70 0.15 -19.76
N ILE A 9 1.77 -0.79 -20.71
CA ILE A 9 0.79 -0.88 -21.80
C ILE A 9 -0.62 -1.14 -21.26
N PHE A 10 -0.75 -1.84 -20.13
CA PHE A 10 -2.05 -2.15 -19.52
C PHE A 10 -2.49 -1.06 -18.53
N PRO A 11 -3.72 -0.52 -18.64
CA PRO A 11 -4.22 0.54 -17.74
C PRO A 11 -4.19 0.18 -16.25
N GLU A 12 -4.48 -1.06 -15.90
CA GLU A 12 -4.43 -1.57 -14.52
C GLU A 12 -3.02 -1.53 -13.92
N HIS A 13 -1.99 -1.77 -14.75
CA HIS A 13 -0.59 -1.67 -14.33
C HIS A 13 -0.15 -0.22 -14.17
N GLN A 14 -0.62 0.71 -15.02
CA GLN A 14 -0.34 2.14 -14.83
C GLN A 14 -0.87 2.63 -13.48
N ASN A 15 -2.11 2.26 -13.14
CA ASN A 15 -2.71 2.61 -11.85
C ASN A 15 -1.95 1.98 -10.68
N PHE A 16 -1.49 0.74 -10.84
CA PHE A 16 -0.64 0.09 -9.84
C PHE A 16 0.71 0.79 -9.66
N LEU A 17 1.39 1.14 -10.75
CA LEU A 17 2.66 1.87 -10.73
C LEU A 17 2.52 3.26 -10.10
N ALA A 18 1.41 3.95 -10.36
CA ALA A 18 1.12 5.25 -9.76
C ALA A 18 1.00 5.22 -8.22
N GLN A 19 0.75 4.05 -7.63
CA GLN A 19 0.73 3.87 -6.17
C GLN A 19 2.14 3.86 -5.56
N ASN A 20 3.22 3.82 -6.35
CA ASN A 20 4.62 3.82 -5.89
C ASN A 20 4.87 2.78 -4.79
N ARG A 21 4.37 1.56 -5.00
CA ARG A 21 4.42 0.51 -3.98
C ARG A 21 5.84 0.01 -3.77
N LYS A 22 6.12 -0.38 -2.52
CA LYS A 22 7.36 -1.04 -2.13
C LYS A 22 7.10 -2.46 -1.70
N GLU A 23 8.05 -3.33 -2.00
CA GLU A 23 8.07 -4.71 -1.54
C GLU A 23 8.18 -4.73 0.00
N PRO A 24 7.26 -5.39 0.73
CA PRO A 24 7.26 -5.36 2.20
C PRO A 24 8.49 -5.93 2.91
N ILE A 25 9.28 -6.81 2.27
CA ILE A 25 10.39 -7.52 2.89
C ILE A 25 11.73 -6.80 2.64
N THR A 26 12.06 -6.46 1.39
CA THR A 26 13.31 -5.78 1.03
C THR A 26 13.19 -4.26 1.09
N GLY A 27 11.97 -3.72 0.93
CA GLY A 27 11.75 -2.29 0.79
C GLY A 27 12.04 -1.74 -0.61
N ASP A 28 12.36 -2.62 -1.58
CA ASP A 28 12.61 -2.25 -2.96
C ASP A 28 11.33 -1.69 -3.61
N SER A 29 11.50 -0.71 -4.50
CA SER A 29 10.38 -0.12 -5.22
C SER A 29 9.99 -1.04 -6.37
N ILE A 30 8.68 -1.32 -6.50
CA ILE A 30 8.16 -2.11 -7.61
C ILE A 30 7.99 -1.19 -8.82
N SER A 31 8.64 -1.55 -9.91
CA SER A 31 8.77 -0.75 -11.13
C SER A 31 8.25 -1.50 -12.35
N GLU A 32 8.16 -0.80 -13.48
CA GLU A 32 7.83 -1.43 -14.75
C GLU A 32 8.89 -2.46 -15.16
N GLY A 33 8.45 -3.59 -15.70
CA GLY A 33 9.30 -4.71 -16.09
C GLY A 33 9.49 -5.75 -14.99
N ASP A 34 9.19 -5.42 -13.73
CA ASP A 34 9.32 -6.34 -12.60
C ASP A 34 8.31 -7.49 -12.70
N GLU A 35 8.73 -8.64 -12.18
CA GLU A 35 7.87 -9.79 -11.97
C GLU A 35 7.42 -9.84 -10.51
N VAL A 36 6.12 -9.82 -10.28
CA VAL A 36 5.53 -9.80 -8.94
C VAL A 36 4.54 -10.93 -8.72
N PHE A 37 4.26 -11.25 -7.46
CA PHE A 37 3.13 -12.09 -7.08
C PHE A 37 2.30 -11.43 -6.00
N PHE A 38 1.00 -11.73 -6.01
CA PHE A 38 0.06 -11.29 -4.98
C PHE A 38 -0.31 -12.47 -4.09
N CYS A 39 -0.18 -12.33 -2.77
CA CYS A 39 -0.65 -13.34 -1.84
C CYS A 39 -2.19 -13.45 -1.89
N ALA A 40 -2.74 -14.65 -2.05
CA ALA A 40 -4.19 -14.85 -2.04
C ALA A 40 -4.84 -14.51 -0.67
N GLY A 41 -4.16 -14.78 0.44
CA GLY A 41 -4.67 -14.53 1.79
C GLY A 41 -4.74 -13.04 2.15
N CYS A 42 -3.62 -12.32 2.07
CA CYS A 42 -3.53 -10.92 2.51
C CYS A 42 -3.59 -9.89 1.38
N LYS A 43 -3.55 -10.33 0.10
CA LYS A 43 -3.57 -9.46 -1.10
C LYS A 43 -2.37 -8.50 -1.22
N SER A 44 -1.35 -8.69 -0.39
CA SER A 44 -0.08 -7.96 -0.50
C SER A 44 0.71 -8.42 -1.72
N VAL A 45 1.54 -7.52 -2.27
CA VAL A 45 2.35 -7.72 -3.46
C VAL A 45 3.82 -7.86 -3.07
N PHE A 46 4.52 -8.77 -3.76
CA PHE A 46 5.91 -9.10 -3.49
C PHE A 46 6.66 -9.26 -4.82
N LEU A 47 7.96 -8.92 -4.84
CA LEU A 47 8.83 -9.27 -5.95
C LEU A 47 8.96 -10.80 -6.05
N LYS A 48 9.09 -11.33 -7.27
CA LYS A 48 9.22 -12.77 -7.50
C LYS A 48 10.35 -13.39 -6.69
N ASP A 49 11.49 -12.72 -6.61
CA ASP A 49 12.69 -13.22 -5.93
C ASP A 49 12.49 -13.36 -4.41
N THR A 50 11.67 -12.49 -3.81
CA THR A 50 11.28 -12.55 -2.40
C THR A 50 10.63 -13.89 -2.02
N ARG A 51 10.03 -14.58 -2.99
CA ARG A 51 9.38 -15.88 -2.75
C ARG A 51 10.37 -16.96 -2.29
N GLU A 52 11.58 -16.98 -2.82
CA GLU A 52 12.58 -17.99 -2.45
C GLU A 52 13.01 -17.79 -1.00
N TYR A 53 13.19 -16.54 -0.59
CA TYR A 53 13.44 -16.17 0.81
C TYR A 53 12.32 -16.57 1.77
N LEU A 54 11.08 -16.59 1.28
CA LEU A 54 9.90 -16.99 2.05
C LEU A 54 9.62 -18.50 2.02
N GLU A 55 10.54 -19.33 1.52
CA GLU A 55 10.33 -20.77 1.35
C GLU A 55 9.01 -21.09 0.61
N LYS A 56 8.62 -20.20 -0.32
CA LYS A 56 7.38 -20.27 -1.11
C LYS A 56 6.07 -20.18 -0.29
N ARG A 57 6.11 -19.70 0.96
CA ARG A 57 4.93 -19.54 1.83
C ARG A 57 4.80 -18.12 2.38
N HIS A 58 3.57 -17.61 2.41
CA HIS A 58 3.22 -16.37 3.10
C HIS A 58 1.79 -16.48 3.62
N CYS A 59 1.49 -15.99 4.83
CA CYS A 59 0.19 -16.25 5.48
C CYS A 59 -0.15 -17.75 5.54
N GLU A 60 0.85 -18.60 5.84
CA GLU A 60 0.71 -20.07 5.98
C GLU A 60 0.29 -20.84 4.71
N GLN A 61 0.10 -20.13 3.59
CA GLN A 61 -0.33 -20.68 2.32
C GLN A 61 0.70 -20.44 1.19
N THR A 62 0.51 -21.10 0.05
CA THR A 62 1.37 -20.99 -1.14
C THR A 62 0.67 -20.36 -2.34
N GLU A 63 -0.64 -20.09 -2.22
CA GLU A 63 -1.49 -19.64 -3.32
C GLU A 63 -1.29 -18.14 -3.60
N THR A 64 -1.35 -17.81 -4.89
CA THR A 64 -1.23 -16.45 -5.39
C THR A 64 -2.41 -16.10 -6.25
N LEU A 65 -2.74 -14.82 -6.35
CA LEU A 65 -3.87 -14.37 -7.17
C LEU A 65 -3.61 -14.65 -8.65
N ILE A 66 -4.57 -15.30 -9.29
CA ILE A 66 -4.57 -15.64 -10.71
C ILE A 66 -4.62 -14.38 -11.56
N GLU A 67 -5.47 -13.44 -11.15
CA GLU A 67 -5.75 -12.19 -11.86
C GLU A 67 -5.03 -11.03 -11.19
N PHE A 68 -4.66 -10.03 -11.99
CA PHE A 68 -4.09 -8.80 -11.50
C PHE A 68 -5.18 -7.97 -10.79
N PRO A 69 -4.95 -7.49 -9.56
CA PRO A 69 -5.94 -6.68 -8.87
C PRO A 69 -6.22 -5.37 -9.60
N VAL A 70 -7.48 -5.15 -9.97
CA VAL A 70 -7.94 -3.89 -10.55
C VAL A 70 -8.45 -2.94 -9.48
N GLN A 71 -8.18 -1.65 -9.65
CA GLN A 71 -8.71 -0.64 -8.75
C GLN A 71 -10.23 -0.55 -8.89
N GLN A 72 -10.94 -0.63 -7.78
CA GLN A 72 -12.39 -0.42 -7.72
C GLN A 72 -12.70 0.75 -6.79
N GLU A 73 -13.68 1.57 -7.17
CA GLU A 73 -14.19 2.62 -6.28
C GLU A 73 -14.86 1.97 -5.07
N MET A 74 -14.27 2.16 -3.89
CA MET A 74 -14.91 1.78 -2.64
C MET A 74 -15.76 2.93 -2.13
N ARG A 75 -17.09 2.79 -2.21
CA ARG A 75 -18.02 3.77 -1.64
C ARG A 75 -18.37 3.37 -0.21
N LEU A 76 -17.65 3.95 0.74
CA LEU A 76 -18.00 3.84 2.15
C LEU A 76 -19.33 4.56 2.40
N LYS A 77 -20.32 3.82 2.92
CA LYS A 77 -21.53 4.42 3.48
C LYS A 77 -21.26 4.70 4.96
N VAL A 78 -21.35 5.96 5.35
CA VAL A 78 -21.35 6.32 6.76
C VAL A 78 -22.79 6.14 7.25
N GLU A 79 -23.01 5.22 8.18
CA GLU A 79 -24.26 5.18 8.92
C GLU A 79 -24.16 6.13 10.12
N ASP A 80 -25.22 6.88 10.39
CA ASP A 80 -25.26 7.86 11.49
C ASP A 80 -24.99 7.23 12.86
N SER A 81 -25.19 5.92 12.98
CA SER A 81 -24.96 5.12 14.19
C SER A 81 -23.47 4.93 14.55
N ILE A 82 -22.54 5.25 13.65
CA ILE A 82 -21.10 5.01 13.81
C ILE A 82 -20.36 6.30 14.24
N LEU A 83 -21.05 7.44 14.30
CA LEU A 83 -20.50 8.72 14.72
C LEU A 83 -20.45 8.83 16.27
N PHE A 84 -19.55 8.07 16.89
CA PHE A 84 -19.27 8.18 18.34
C PHE A 84 -18.31 9.31 18.69
N TYR A 85 -17.80 10.06 17.71
CA TYR A 85 -16.93 11.20 17.98
C TYR A 85 -17.77 12.36 18.53
N THR A 86 -17.85 12.41 19.87
CA THR A 86 -18.17 13.65 20.56
C THR A 86 -17.17 14.72 20.12
N SER A 87 -17.68 15.88 19.76
CA SER A 87 -16.84 17.02 19.39
C SER A 87 -15.91 17.33 20.55
N LEU A 88 -14.59 17.37 20.32
CA LEU A 88 -13.66 17.91 21.31
C LEU A 88 -14.15 19.33 21.69
N PRO A 89 -14.35 19.64 22.98
CA PRO A 89 -14.73 20.98 23.37
C PRO A 89 -13.65 21.94 22.88
N LYS A 90 -14.06 22.94 22.09
CA LYS A 90 -13.15 24.00 21.63
C LYS A 90 -12.55 24.65 22.88
N SER A 91 -11.29 24.34 23.20
CA SER A 91 -10.59 25.05 24.25
C SER A 91 -10.37 26.48 23.77
N GLY A 92 -11.13 27.42 24.33
CA GLY A 92 -10.80 28.82 24.24
C GLY A 92 -9.45 29.02 24.95
N LYS A 93 -8.45 29.48 24.19
CA LYS A 93 -7.09 29.95 24.59
C LYS A 93 -5.96 28.96 24.34
N SER A 94 -5.30 29.09 23.19
CA SER A 94 -4.06 29.87 23.02
C SER A 94 -3.26 29.30 21.84
N GLN A 95 -2.97 30.13 20.85
CA GLN A 95 -1.98 29.80 19.83
C GLN A 95 -0.63 29.62 20.52
N ALA A 96 -0.14 28.38 20.58
CA ALA A 96 1.28 28.13 20.76
C ALA A 96 1.90 28.15 19.35
N SER A 97 2.50 29.28 19.00
CA SER A 97 3.35 29.41 17.81
C SER A 97 4.48 28.37 17.85
N ILE A 98 4.57 27.55 16.81
CA ILE A 98 5.67 26.61 16.59
C ILE A 98 6.94 27.45 16.38
N PRO A 99 8.03 27.26 17.14
CA PRO A 99 9.29 27.95 16.87
C PRO A 99 9.87 27.44 15.56
N SER A 100 10.06 28.34 14.60
CA SER A 100 10.80 28.08 13.36
C SER A 100 12.25 27.75 13.70
N GLN A 101 12.65 26.49 13.54
CA GLN A 101 14.05 26.07 13.67
C GLN A 101 14.86 26.71 12.53
N ALA A 102 15.65 27.74 12.86
CA ALA A 102 16.61 28.32 11.96
C ALA A 102 17.72 27.30 11.62
N LYS A 103 17.86 26.98 10.34
CA LYS A 103 19.02 26.23 9.82
C LYS A 103 20.29 27.00 10.18
N LYS A 104 21.17 26.40 10.98
CA LYS A 104 22.59 26.78 11.02
C LYS A 104 23.36 25.82 10.12
N SER A 105 23.84 26.33 9.01
CA SER A 105 24.88 25.71 8.20
C SER A 105 26.22 25.77 8.95
N PRO A 106 27.10 24.77 8.84
CA PRO A 106 28.51 24.93 9.19
C PRO A 106 29.24 25.85 8.19
#